data_AF-A0A2S9IHX8-F1
#
_entry.id   AF-A0A2S9IHX8-F1
#
_cell.length_a   1.000
_cell.length_b   1.000
_cell.length_c   1.000
_cell.angle_alpha   90.00
_cell.angle_beta   90.00
_cell.angle_gamma   90.00
#
_symmetry.space_group_name_H-M   'P 1'
#
loop_
_entity.id
_entity.type
_entity.pdbx_description
1 polymer ?
#
loop_
_entity_poly.entity_id
_entity_poly.type
_entity_poly.pdbx_seq_one_letter_code
_entity_poly.pdbx_strand_id
1 'polypeptide(L)'
;MVERVVKLEKNTDTLQQDMTGLKTDVAVLQTDMTGLKKDVGALQTDMTSLKKDVAVLQTDVAGLKKDVGVLQANVTELRTDMAELKSDVAVIKSNYTTKADLLNLENKFDIKFEGLRTELHRSLAMQTKWVVASQVGVLGLGLGLAKLLF
;
A
#
# COMPACT_ATOMS: atom_id res chain seq x y z
N MET A 1 -104.08 -14.13 35.97
CA MET A 1 -102.98 -14.22 36.98
C MET A 1 -101.90 -15.19 36.54
N VAL A 2 -102.26 -16.42 36.13
CA VAL A 2 -101.32 -17.48 35.69
C VAL A 2 -100.42 -17.06 34.51
N GLU A 3 -100.96 -16.49 33.43
CA GLU A 3 -100.14 -16.07 32.27
C GLU A 3 -99.03 -15.07 32.61
N ARG A 4 -99.30 -14.14 33.55
CA ARG A 4 -98.31 -13.16 34.00
C ARG A 4 -97.17 -13.84 34.77
N VAL A 5 -97.46 -14.86 35.57
CA VAL A 5 -96.46 -15.64 36.30
C VAL A 5 -95.58 -16.40 35.32
N VAL A 6 -96.18 -17.11 34.36
CA VAL A 6 -95.42 -17.84 33.31
C VAL A 6 -94.51 -16.91 32.51
N LYS A 7 -94.96 -15.69 32.18
CA LYS A 7 -94.13 -14.70 31.49
C LYS A 7 -92.94 -14.24 32.35
N LEU A 8 -93.15 -14.03 33.65
CA LEU A 8 -92.09 -13.64 34.58
C LEU A 8 -91.05 -14.75 34.77
N GLU A 9 -91.50 -16.01 34.86
CA GLU A 9 -90.61 -17.18 34.93
C GLU A 9 -89.70 -17.25 33.70
N LYS A 10 -90.28 -17.16 32.49
CA LYS A 10 -89.50 -17.14 31.23
C LYS A 10 -88.47 -16.00 31.19
N ASN A 11 -88.88 -14.79 31.57
CA ASN A 11 -87.97 -13.65 31.61
C ASN A 11 -86.83 -13.87 32.62
N THR A 12 -87.13 -14.51 33.75
CA THR A 12 -86.13 -14.84 34.78
C THR A 12 -85.13 -15.87 34.23
N ASP A 13 -85.61 -16.90 33.53
CA ASP A 13 -84.75 -17.89 32.87
C ASP A 13 -83.84 -17.25 31.81
N THR A 14 -84.38 -16.34 30.98
CA THR A 14 -83.59 -15.59 30.00
C THR A 14 -82.52 -14.74 30.68
N LEU A 15 -82.87 -13.98 31.72
CA LEU A 15 -81.90 -13.17 32.47
C LEU A 15 -80.81 -14.03 33.12
N GLN A 16 -81.14 -15.23 33.59
CA GLN A 16 -80.17 -16.16 34.16
C GLN A 16 -79.18 -16.68 33.10
N GLN A 17 -79.66 -16.95 31.89
CA GLN A 17 -78.81 -17.34 30.76
C GLN A 17 -77.89 -16.19 30.34
N ASP A 18 -78.43 -14.97 30.18
CA ASP A 18 -77.66 -13.78 29.83
C ASP A 18 -76.57 -13.49 30.87
N MET A 19 -76.89 -13.60 32.16
CA MET A 19 -75.92 -13.41 33.24
C MET A 19 -74.80 -14.47 33.21
N THR A 20 -75.13 -15.70 32.82
CA THR A 20 -74.13 -16.77 32.66
C THR A 20 -73.23 -16.53 31.46
N GLY A 21 -73.80 -16.05 30.34
CA GLY A 21 -73.06 -15.61 29.16
C GLY A 21 -72.09 -14.48 29.49
N LEU A 22 -72.59 -13.41 30.12
CA LEU A 22 -71.77 -12.26 30.50
C LEU A 22 -70.62 -12.65 31.43
N LYS A 23 -70.85 -13.56 32.38
CA LYS A 23 -69.79 -14.08 33.26
C LYS A 23 -68.69 -14.80 32.49
N THR A 24 -69.07 -15.51 31.42
CA THR A 24 -68.12 -16.20 30.53
C THR A 24 -67.30 -15.19 29.72
N ASP A 25 -67.96 -14.21 29.12
CA ASP A 25 -67.30 -13.16 28.34
C ASP A 25 -66.31 -12.36 29.19
N VAL A 26 -66.69 -12.02 30.43
CA VAL A 26 -65.80 -11.35 31.39
C VAL A 26 -64.57 -12.19 31.71
N ALA A 27 -64.72 -13.52 31.86
CA ALA A 27 -63.59 -14.40 32.12
C ALA A 27 -62.63 -14.51 30.92
N VAL A 28 -63.17 -14.52 29.69
CA VAL A 28 -62.38 -14.46 28.46
C VAL A 28 -61.62 -13.14 28.38
N LEU A 29 -62.30 -12.00 28.57
CA LEU A 29 -61.66 -10.68 28.55
C LEU A 29 -60.54 -10.53 29.59
N GLN A 30 -60.71 -11.11 30.78
CA GLN A 30 -59.64 -11.13 31.80
C GLN A 30 -58.42 -11.93 31.35
N THR A 31 -58.65 -13.03 30.63
CA THR A 31 -57.59 -13.88 30.07
C THR A 31 -56.85 -13.13 28.96
N ASP A 32 -57.58 -12.54 28.02
CA ASP A 32 -57.03 -11.74 26.92
C ASP A 32 -56.24 -10.54 27.44
N MET A 33 -56.77 -9.83 28.44
CA MET A 33 -56.07 -8.70 29.06
C MET A 33 -54.77 -9.13 29.73
N THR A 34 -54.74 -10.33 30.33
CA THR A 34 -53.51 -10.89 30.91
C THR A 34 -52.51 -11.28 29.83
N GLY A 35 -52.97 -11.82 28.69
CA GLY A 35 -52.16 -12.09 27.51
C GLY A 35 -51.52 -10.82 26.95
N LEU A 36 -52.34 -9.81 26.66
CA LEU A 36 -51.89 -8.52 26.14
C LEU A 36 -50.85 -7.86 27.05
N LYS A 37 -51.02 -7.95 28.38
CA LYS A 37 -50.05 -7.42 29.33
C LYS A 37 -48.68 -8.11 29.23
N LYS A 38 -48.65 -9.41 28.95
CA LYS A 38 -47.39 -10.16 28.73
C LYS A 38 -46.74 -9.74 27.42
N ASP A 39 -47.52 -9.65 26.34
CA ASP A 39 -47.02 -9.27 25.02
C ASP A 39 -46.43 -7.85 25.03
N VAL A 40 -47.10 -6.90 25.71
CA VAL A 40 -46.57 -5.54 25.90
C VAL A 40 -45.26 -5.56 26.69
N GLY A 41 -45.13 -6.42 27.71
CA GLY A 41 -43.88 -6.57 28.47
C GLY A 41 -42.74 -7.16 27.62
N ALA A 42 -43.04 -8.13 26.77
CA ALA A 42 -42.08 -8.70 25.82
C ALA A 42 -41.60 -7.64 24.82
N LEU A 43 -42.52 -6.90 24.20
CA LEU A 43 -42.19 -5.81 23.27
C LEU A 43 -41.34 -4.71 23.91
N GLN A 44 -41.58 -4.37 25.17
CA GLN A 44 -40.74 -3.41 25.91
C GLN A 44 -39.31 -3.92 26.11
N THR A 45 -39.15 -5.22 26.36
CA THR A 45 -37.85 -5.87 26.50
C THR A 45 -37.11 -5.87 25.16
N ASP A 46 -37.77 -6.29 24.08
CA ASP A 46 -37.21 -6.31 22.72
C ASP A 46 -36.79 -4.91 22.28
N MET A 47 -37.63 -3.90 22.53
CA MET A 47 -37.32 -2.51 22.21
C MET A 47 -36.11 -2.00 22.99
N THR A 48 -35.93 -2.45 24.23
CA THR A 48 -34.74 -2.11 25.04
C THR A 48 -33.49 -2.80 24.50
N SER A 49 -33.59 -4.05 24.05
CA SER A 49 -32.47 -4.76 23.40
C SER A 49 -32.07 -4.08 22.10
N LEU A 50 -33.04 -3.79 21.24
CA LEU A 50 -32.81 -3.14 19.95
C LEU A 50 -32.12 -1.78 20.10
N LYS A 51 -32.49 -1.00 21.12
CA LYS A 51 -31.79 0.27 21.43
C LYS A 51 -30.31 0.06 21.78
N LYS A 52 -29.97 -1.01 22.50
CA LYS A 52 -28.56 -1.34 22.81
C LYS A 52 -27.81 -1.76 21.55
N ASP A 53 -28.42 -2.63 20.74
CA ASP A 53 -27.81 -3.11 19.49
C ASP A 53 -27.52 -1.95 18.53
N VAL A 54 -28.47 -1.01 18.40
CA VAL A 54 -28.28 0.21 17.60
C VAL A 54 -27.13 1.08 18.14
N ALA A 55 -27.00 1.22 19.46
CA ALA A 55 -25.91 2.00 20.07
C ALA A 55 -24.54 1.35 19.85
N VAL A 56 -24.46 0.01 19.91
CA VAL A 56 -23.24 -0.74 19.58
C VAL A 56 -22.89 -0.53 18.11
N LEU A 57 -23.87 -0.70 17.20
CA LEU A 57 -23.65 -0.52 15.76
C LEU A 57 -23.17 0.90 15.41
N GLN A 58 -23.69 1.93 16.09
CA GLN A 58 -23.21 3.30 15.93
C GLN A 58 -21.74 3.46 16.34
N THR A 59 -21.32 2.79 17.41
CA THR A 59 -19.94 2.80 17.89
C THR A 59 -19.01 2.09 16.90
N ASP A 60 -19.43 0.91 16.40
CA ASP A 60 -18.67 0.12 15.44
C ASP A 60 -18.48 0.88 14.12
N VAL A 61 -19.54 1.52 13.61
CA VAL A 61 -19.48 2.34 12.39
C VAL A 61 -18.55 3.54 12.58
N ALA A 62 -18.55 4.18 13.76
CA ALA A 62 -17.62 5.27 14.05
C ALA A 62 -16.16 4.78 14.10
N GLY A 63 -15.92 3.60 14.67
CA GLY A 63 -14.62 2.92 14.67
C GLY A 63 -14.13 2.64 13.25
N LEU A 64 -14.95 2.00 12.43
CA LEU A 64 -14.63 1.70 11.03
C LEU A 64 -14.31 2.96 10.22
N LYS A 65 -15.04 4.06 10.44
CA LYS A 65 -14.77 5.33 9.76
C LYS A 65 -13.38 5.88 10.12
N LYS A 66 -12.96 5.73 11.37
CA LYS A 66 -11.62 6.13 11.82
C LYS A 66 -10.54 5.26 11.17
N ASP A 67 -10.73 3.94 11.17
CA ASP A 67 -9.78 2.99 10.58
C ASP A 67 -9.59 3.22 9.08
N VAL A 68 -10.69 3.48 8.36
CA VAL A 68 -10.63 3.87 6.94
C VAL A 68 -9.84 5.17 6.74
N GLY A 69 -10.00 6.16 7.63
CA GLY A 69 -9.23 7.40 7.58
C GLY A 69 -7.72 7.17 7.77
N VAL A 70 -7.34 6.31 8.71
CA VAL A 70 -5.93 5.92 8.93
C VAL A 70 -5.38 5.20 7.69
N LEU A 71 -6.14 4.26 7.12
CA LEU A 71 -5.71 3.53 5.93
C LEU A 71 -5.49 4.46 4.72
N GLN A 72 -6.35 5.46 4.54
CA GLN A 72 -6.19 6.47 3.48
C GLN A 72 -4.93 7.31 3.66
N ALA A 73 -4.59 7.69 4.90
CA ALA A 73 -3.36 8.40 5.20
C ALA A 73 -2.12 7.55 4.87
N ASN A 74 -2.08 6.30 5.33
CA ASN A 74 -0.97 5.38 5.06
C ASN A 74 -0.77 5.13 3.56
N VAL A 75 -1.86 4.98 2.79
CA VAL A 75 -1.78 4.83 1.32
C VAL A 75 -1.22 6.08 0.66
N THR A 76 -1.49 7.26 1.20
CA THR A 76 -0.96 8.54 0.69
C THR A 76 0.54 8.67 0.98
N GLU A 77 0.97 8.29 2.18
CA GLU A 77 2.38 8.23 2.57
C GLU A 77 3.16 7.26 1.66
N LEU A 78 2.67 6.02 1.51
CA LEU A 78 3.30 5.02 0.63
C LEU A 78 3.43 5.48 -0.83
N ARG A 79 2.48 6.27 -1.34
CA ARG A 79 2.58 6.86 -2.68
C ARG A 79 3.68 7.91 -2.77
N THR A 80 3.88 8.68 -1.71
CA THR A 80 4.94 9.67 -1.60
C THR A 80 6.30 8.98 -1.57
N ASP A 81 6.48 8.01 -0.68
CA ASP A 81 7.70 7.21 -0.57
C ASP A 81 8.06 6.53 -1.90
N MET A 82 7.07 5.98 -2.61
CA MET A 82 7.29 5.35 -3.92
C MET A 82 7.72 6.36 -4.98
N ALA A 83 7.22 7.60 -4.94
CA ALA A 83 7.64 8.67 -5.84
C ALA A 83 9.08 9.11 -5.55
N GLU A 84 9.44 9.23 -4.28
CA GLU A 84 10.81 9.53 -3.84
C GLU A 84 11.78 8.43 -4.26
N LEU A 85 11.46 7.17 -3.99
CA LEU A 85 12.27 6.03 -4.40
C LEU A 85 12.49 5.98 -5.92
N LYS A 86 11.45 6.31 -6.70
CA LYS A 86 11.57 6.41 -8.16
C LYS A 86 12.53 7.51 -8.59
N SER A 87 12.53 8.65 -7.89
CA SER A 87 13.48 9.74 -8.12
C SER A 87 14.91 9.30 -7.77
N ASP A 88 15.11 8.68 -6.62
CA ASP A 88 16.42 8.19 -6.18
C ASP A 88 17.01 7.18 -7.17
N VAL A 89 16.18 6.24 -7.65
CA VAL A 89 16.60 5.27 -8.68
C VAL A 89 17.01 5.98 -9.98
N ALA A 90 16.31 7.05 -10.38
CA ALA A 90 16.67 7.83 -11.56
C ALA A 90 18.01 8.56 -11.37
N VAL A 91 18.25 9.14 -10.18
CA VAL A 91 19.52 9.80 -9.83
C VAL A 91 20.67 8.78 -9.83
N ILE A 92 20.49 7.63 -9.18
CA ILE A 92 21.47 6.53 -9.22
C ILE A 92 21.76 6.16 -10.68
N LYS A 93 20.71 6.01 -11.50
CA LYS A 93 20.84 5.67 -12.91
C LYS A 93 21.63 6.69 -13.73
N SER A 94 21.52 7.97 -13.39
CA SER A 94 22.27 9.03 -14.06
C SER A 94 23.74 9.09 -13.61
N ASN A 95 24.06 8.62 -12.40
CA ASN A 95 25.37 8.81 -11.79
C ASN A 95 26.25 7.54 -11.82
N TYR A 96 25.69 6.35 -12.01
CA TYR A 96 26.50 5.13 -12.03
C TYR A 96 27.33 5.02 -13.32
N THR A 97 28.57 4.56 -13.19
CA THR A 97 29.42 4.25 -14.34
C THR A 97 28.98 2.94 -14.97
N THR A 98 28.68 2.96 -16.27
CA THR A 98 28.28 1.75 -16.99
C THR A 98 29.51 0.91 -17.33
N LYS A 99 29.30 -0.39 -17.63
CA LYS A 99 30.36 -1.24 -18.17
C LYS A 99 30.96 -0.68 -19.47
N ALA A 100 30.15 -0.01 -20.29
CA ALA A 100 30.62 0.61 -21.53
C ALA A 100 31.55 1.80 -21.26
N ASP A 101 31.24 2.62 -20.25
CA ASP A 101 32.11 3.73 -19.83
C ASP A 101 33.47 3.22 -19.36
N LEU A 102 33.48 2.12 -18.59
CA LEU A 102 34.72 1.46 -18.15
C LEU A 102 35.53 0.92 -19.33
N LEU A 103 34.90 0.21 -20.27
CA LEU A 103 35.57 -0.31 -21.47
C LEU A 103 36.13 0.81 -22.36
N ASN A 104 35.41 1.93 -22.48
CA ASN A 104 35.89 3.10 -23.22
C ASN A 104 37.12 3.73 -22.54
N LEU A 105 37.14 3.76 -21.21
CA LEU A 105 38.30 4.23 -20.46
C LEU A 105 39.50 3.29 -20.62
N GLU A 106 39.29 1.97 -20.53
CA GLU A 106 40.31 0.94 -20.77
C GLU A 106 40.93 1.08 -22.17
N ASN A 107 40.10 1.15 -23.21
CA ASN A 107 40.57 1.36 -24.59
C ASN A 107 41.37 2.66 -24.76
N LYS A 108 40.96 3.75 -24.10
CA LYS A 108 41.71 5.02 -24.13
C LYS A 108 43.09 4.88 -23.49
N PHE A 109 43.20 4.14 -22.38
CA PHE A 109 44.49 3.85 -21.77
C PHE A 109 45.38 3.04 -22.69
N ASP A 110 44.85 1.98 -23.32
CA ASP A 110 45.60 1.13 -24.25
C ASP A 110 46.14 1.94 -25.43
N ILE A 111 45.31 2.74 -26.08
CA ILE A 111 45.73 3.60 -27.20
C ILE A 111 46.82 4.59 -26.76
N LYS A 112 46.67 5.21 -25.58
CA LYS A 112 47.65 6.18 -25.08
C LYS A 112 48.97 5.52 -24.74
N PHE A 113 48.94 4.31 -24.20
CA PHE A 113 50.14 3.53 -23.86
C PHE A 113 50.88 3.10 -25.13
N GLU A 114 50.17 2.60 -26.14
CA GLU A 114 50.76 2.26 -27.45
C GLU A 114 51.32 3.49 -28.17
N GLY A 115 50.64 4.63 -28.08
CA GLY A 115 51.15 5.90 -28.59
C GLY A 115 52.46 6.32 -27.93
N LEU A 116 52.53 6.26 -26.60
CA LEU A 116 53.75 6.57 -25.83
C LEU A 116 54.89 5.61 -26.20
N ARG A 117 54.60 4.32 -26.33
CA ARG A 117 55.58 3.30 -26.73
C ARG A 117 56.15 3.58 -28.12
N THR A 118 55.29 3.91 -29.07
CA THR A 118 55.69 4.24 -30.44
C THR A 118 56.58 5.49 -30.48
N GLU A 119 56.22 6.54 -29.74
CA GLU A 119 57.00 7.78 -29.67
C GLU A 119 58.38 7.55 -29.03
N LEU A 120 58.43 6.73 -27.96
CA LEU A 120 59.69 6.32 -27.35
C LEU A 120 60.57 5.55 -28.34
N HIS A 121 60.01 4.57 -29.05
CA HIS A 121 60.77 3.82 -30.06
C HIS A 121 61.28 4.73 -31.18
N ARG A 122 60.46 5.69 -31.64
CA ARG A 122 60.84 6.65 -32.67
C ARG A 122 61.97 7.57 -32.19
N SER A 123 61.88 8.11 -30.97
CA SER A 123 62.90 9.02 -30.43
C SER A 123 64.23 8.31 -30.23
N LEU A 124 64.22 7.08 -29.69
CA LEU A 124 65.41 6.24 -29.56
C LEU A 124 66.02 5.91 -30.94
N ALA A 125 65.21 5.53 -31.92
CA ALA A 125 65.70 5.24 -33.26
C ALA A 125 66.35 6.48 -33.93
N MET A 126 65.77 7.66 -33.73
CA MET A 126 66.34 8.91 -34.23
C MET A 126 67.66 9.24 -33.53
N GLN A 127 67.73 9.13 -32.20
CA GLN A 127 68.98 9.34 -31.44
C GLN A 127 70.09 8.40 -31.92
N THR A 128 69.79 7.10 -32.09
CA THR A 128 70.77 6.12 -32.59
C THR A 128 71.31 6.49 -33.97
N LYS A 129 70.45 6.95 -34.90
CA LYS A 129 70.90 7.42 -36.22
C LYS A 129 71.89 8.58 -36.12
N TRP A 130 71.59 9.58 -35.29
CA TRP A 130 72.48 10.73 -35.08
C TRP A 130 73.81 10.34 -34.43
N VAL A 131 73.79 9.44 -33.44
CA VAL A 131 75.01 8.94 -32.79
C VAL A 131 75.91 8.22 -33.79
N VAL A 132 75.38 7.30 -34.59
CA VAL A 132 76.16 6.55 -35.60
C VAL A 132 76.76 7.49 -36.64
N ALA A 133 75.98 8.45 -37.15
CA ALA A 133 76.48 9.43 -38.12
C ALA A 133 77.66 10.25 -37.56
N SER A 134 77.58 10.67 -36.29
CA SER A 134 78.65 11.40 -35.63
C SER A 134 79.93 10.57 -35.43
N GLN A 135 79.80 9.30 -35.01
CA GLN A 135 80.94 8.40 -34.80
C GLN A 135 81.69 8.10 -36.11
N VAL A 136 80.96 7.86 -37.21
CA VAL A 136 81.57 7.64 -38.54
C VAL A 136 82.31 8.88 -39.01
N GLY A 137 81.73 10.07 -38.82
CA GLY A 137 82.39 11.33 -39.17
C GLY A 137 83.72 11.53 -38.43
N VAL A 138 83.74 11.28 -37.12
CA VAL A 138 84.96 11.37 -36.29
C VAL A 138 86.04 10.39 -36.76
N LEU A 139 85.69 9.13 -37.06
CA LEU A 139 86.64 8.12 -37.56
C LEU A 139 87.21 8.49 -38.93
N GLY A 140 86.38 9.00 -39.84
CA GLY A 140 86.81 9.40 -41.19
C GLY A 140 87.82 10.55 -41.15
N LEU A 141 87.58 11.56 -40.32
CA LEU A 141 88.53 12.68 -40.11
C LEU A 141 89.86 12.18 -39.54
N GLY A 142 89.82 11.25 -38.58
CA GLY A 142 91.03 10.65 -38.00
C GLY A 142 91.89 9.92 -39.03
N LEU A 143 91.27 9.14 -39.92
CA LEU A 143 91.98 8.45 -41.02
C LEU A 143 92.57 9.43 -42.05
N GLY A 144 91.84 10.49 -42.40
CA GLY A 144 92.33 11.52 -43.31
C GLY A 144 93.56 12.25 -42.77
N LEU A 145 93.54 12.60 -41.48
CA LEU A 145 94.69 13.17 -40.78
C LEU A 145 95.88 12.21 -40.73
N ALA A 146 95.64 10.92 -40.45
CA ALA A 146 96.70 9.91 -40.47
C ALA A 146 97.39 9.84 -41.84
N LYS A 147 96.63 9.92 -42.94
CA LYS A 147 97.18 9.89 -44.31
C LYS A 147 97.98 11.14 -44.70
N LEU A 148 97.81 12.26 -43.99
CA LEU A 148 98.61 13.48 -44.20
C LEU A 148 99.90 13.49 -43.36
N LEU A 149 99.94 12.69 -42.30
CA LEU A 149 101.04 12.66 -41.32
C LEU A 149 102.03 11.50 -41.55
N PHE A 150 101.70 10.52 -42.39
CA PHE A 150 102.54 9.38 -42.78
C PHE A 150 102.57 9.24 -44.30
#